data_AF-A0A970GWY5-F1
#
_entry.id   AF-A0A970GWY5-F1
#
_cell.length_a   1.000
_cell.length_b   1.000
_cell.length_c   1.000
_cell.angle_alpha   90.00
_cell.angle_beta   90.00
_cell.angle_gamma   90.00
#
_symmetry.space_group_name_H-M   'P 1'
#
loop_
_entity.id
_entity.type
_entity.pdbx_description
1 polymer ?
#
loop_
_entity_poly.entity_id
_entity_poly.type
_entity_poly.pdbx_seq_one_letter_code
_entity_poly.pdbx_strand_id
1 'polypeptide(L)'
;MNGTPVSVFCAVVTGFVPGELVTIAPAGTLPGYYGTTDIYADDTGCIYLWLPNGTYTFTANGRPCTVTMQNGVGPTGVTVNGQDGSVGTGTGWAYDASTGILSLTGTGPLTLAGANVSGSVRVVVPQGVSSAITLSNLTLRAPGDYQCAFMLETNAVVSLYLAGTNTLASGYLRAGLEVTGGRTLAINHAPGDASGTLTAMAGYAGAGIGGCGMGDAGMATINGGFVTALAGEDFGAGIGGGANGGGGTVIINGGTVTAVSTRLGAGIGTGGYAADQGRDSGTVTINGGTVTAIGGELGHGLLAGVACCGVAADVPGKLVATAGFYQRLVNLLRTSVGGEGGEGTREC
;
A
#
# COMPACT_ATOMS: atom_id res chain seq x y z
N MET A 1 30.20 -19.96 37.15
CA MET A 1 29.30 -20.94 36.51
C MET A 1 29.34 -20.65 35.01
N ASN A 2 29.95 -21.53 34.21
CA ASN A 2 29.93 -21.41 32.75
C ASN A 2 28.52 -21.80 32.29
N GLY A 3 27.61 -20.83 32.31
CA GLY A 3 26.29 -21.00 31.71
C GLY A 3 26.46 -21.19 30.20
N THR A 4 25.87 -22.24 29.65
CA THR A 4 25.73 -22.42 28.22
C THR A 4 25.21 -21.12 27.59
N PRO A 5 25.84 -20.59 26.53
CA PRO A 5 25.33 -19.40 25.85
C PRO A 5 23.89 -19.64 25.44
N VAL A 6 22.96 -18.85 25.96
CA VAL A 6 21.56 -18.89 25.54
C VAL A 6 21.44 -17.96 24.34
N SER A 7 21.06 -18.52 23.19
CA SER A 7 20.80 -17.71 22.00
C SER A 7 19.64 -16.76 22.27
N VAL A 8 19.84 -15.50 21.89
CA VAL A 8 18.81 -14.45 21.93
C VAL A 8 18.44 -14.04 20.52
N PHE A 9 17.19 -13.63 20.36
CA PHE A 9 16.62 -13.26 19.09
C PHE A 9 15.87 -11.93 19.26
N CYS A 10 15.75 -11.17 18.17
CA CYS A 10 15.10 -9.87 18.20
C CYS A 10 13.59 -10.02 18.17
N ALA A 11 12.90 -9.46 19.16
CA ALA A 11 11.46 -9.27 19.20
C ALA A 11 11.13 -7.81 18.93
N VAL A 12 10.16 -7.55 18.06
CA VAL A 12 9.69 -6.19 17.74
C VAL A 12 8.35 -5.95 18.42
N VAL A 13 8.28 -4.96 19.30
CA VAL A 13 7.04 -4.59 20.01
C VAL A 13 6.59 -3.22 19.55
N THR A 14 5.33 -3.09 19.15
CA THR A 14 4.84 -1.92 18.39
C THR A 14 3.66 -1.23 19.04
N GLY A 15 3.36 -0.02 18.54
CA GLY A 15 2.28 0.83 19.02
C GLY A 15 2.68 1.72 20.20
N PHE A 16 3.93 2.16 20.20
CA PHE A 16 4.42 3.27 21.03
C PHE A 16 4.44 4.56 20.20
N VAL A 17 4.50 5.72 20.87
CA VAL A 17 4.66 6.99 20.17
C VAL A 17 6.09 7.08 19.62
N PRO A 18 6.29 7.41 18.32
CA PRO A 18 7.63 7.52 17.74
C PRO A 18 8.55 8.46 18.51
N GLY A 19 9.79 8.04 18.75
CA GLY A 19 10.82 8.81 19.46
C GLY A 19 10.59 8.97 20.97
N GLU A 20 9.51 8.40 21.54
CA GLU A 20 9.21 8.50 22.97
C GLU A 20 10.02 7.48 23.79
N LEU A 21 10.39 7.86 25.02
CA LEU A 21 10.91 6.93 26.01
C LEU A 21 9.83 5.88 26.35
N VAL A 22 10.20 4.61 26.28
CA VAL A 22 9.36 3.47 26.66
C VAL A 22 9.82 2.94 28.02
N THR A 23 9.02 3.24 29.03
CA THR A 23 9.24 2.80 30.41
C THR A 23 8.63 1.41 30.61
N ILE A 24 9.49 0.41 30.84
CA ILE A 24 9.07 -0.95 31.20
C ILE A 24 8.88 -1.04 32.72
N ALA A 25 7.64 -0.94 33.18
CA ALA A 25 7.28 -1.05 34.60
C ALA A 25 5.81 -1.50 34.77
N PRO A 26 5.54 -2.63 35.44
CA PRO A 26 6.50 -3.63 35.90
C PRO A 26 7.14 -4.46 34.77
N ALA A 27 8.36 -4.94 35.00
CA ALA A 27 9.08 -5.81 34.06
C ALA A 27 8.46 -7.21 33.88
N GLY A 28 7.56 -7.62 34.78
CA GLY A 28 6.82 -8.89 34.68
C GLY A 28 7.77 -10.10 34.61
N THR A 29 7.67 -10.88 33.54
CA THR A 29 8.51 -12.07 33.33
C THR A 29 9.75 -11.82 32.47
N LEU A 30 10.04 -10.57 32.10
CA LEU A 30 11.28 -10.24 31.39
C LEU A 30 12.49 -10.63 32.24
N PRO A 31 13.55 -11.21 31.65
CA PRO A 31 14.72 -11.57 32.42
C PRO A 31 15.51 -10.31 32.81
N GLY A 32 15.88 -10.19 34.08
CA GLY A 32 16.42 -8.95 34.67
C GLY A 32 17.79 -8.46 34.15
N TYR A 33 18.38 -9.13 33.15
CA TYR A 33 19.68 -8.79 32.56
C TYR A 33 19.59 -8.17 31.16
N TYR A 34 18.39 -8.04 30.58
CA TYR A 34 18.21 -7.61 29.20
C TYR A 34 17.72 -6.16 29.11
N GLY A 35 18.65 -5.20 29.20
CA GLY A 35 18.50 -3.81 28.72
C GLY A 35 17.10 -3.19 28.73
N THR A 36 16.38 -3.25 29.86
CA THR A 36 15.00 -2.72 29.98
C THR A 36 14.93 -1.24 30.37
N THR A 37 16.06 -0.54 30.34
CA THR A 37 16.19 0.89 30.69
C THR A 37 16.65 1.67 29.46
N ASP A 38 16.28 2.95 29.38
CA ASP A 38 16.65 3.86 28.29
C ASP A 38 16.24 3.36 26.88
N ILE A 39 15.12 2.66 26.80
CA ILE A 39 14.53 2.22 25.52
C ILE A 39 13.70 3.36 24.94
N TYR A 40 13.98 3.73 23.69
CA TYR A 40 13.17 4.66 22.92
C TYR A 40 12.49 3.95 21.76
N ALA A 41 11.26 4.33 21.46
CA ALA A 41 10.59 3.89 20.25
C ALA A 41 11.26 4.51 19.02
N ASP A 42 11.42 3.73 17.95
CA ASP A 42 11.92 4.23 16.68
C ASP A 42 10.89 5.15 15.98
N ASP A 43 11.23 5.63 14.79
CA ASP A 43 10.36 6.51 13.99
C ASP A 43 9.03 5.86 13.58
N THR A 44 8.89 4.54 13.74
CA THR A 44 7.67 3.76 13.46
C THR A 44 6.93 3.33 14.73
N GLY A 45 7.39 3.73 15.92
CA GLY A 45 6.78 3.37 17.19
C GLY A 45 7.12 1.95 17.65
N CYS A 46 8.24 1.39 17.20
CA CYS A 46 8.74 0.07 17.58
C CYS A 46 9.84 0.15 18.63
N ILE A 47 9.87 -0.83 19.54
CA ILE A 47 11.03 -1.14 20.37
C ILE A 47 11.55 -2.54 20.04
N TYR A 48 12.83 -2.76 20.32
CA TYR A 48 13.52 -4.00 20.02
C TYR A 48 14.04 -4.64 21.30
N LEU A 49 13.62 -5.88 21.57
CA LEU A 49 14.04 -6.65 22.73
C LEU A 49 14.79 -7.90 22.27
N TRP A 50 15.97 -8.15 22.82
CA TRP A 50 16.74 -9.37 22.54
C TRP A 50 16.45 -10.40 23.62
N LEU A 51 15.63 -11.40 23.28
CA LEU A 51 15.08 -12.37 24.22
C LEU A 51 15.38 -13.80 23.78
N PRO A 52 15.65 -14.73 24.72
CA PRO A 52 15.65 -16.16 24.45
C PRO A 52 14.29 -16.68 23.98
N ASN A 53 14.23 -17.93 23.54
CA ASN A 53 12.94 -18.62 23.34
C ASN A 53 12.14 -18.66 24.66
N GLY A 54 10.87 -18.31 24.60
CA GLY A 54 9.98 -18.20 25.75
C GLY A 54 8.83 -17.22 25.53
N THR A 55 7.87 -17.21 26.46
CA THR A 55 6.78 -16.23 26.48
C THR A 55 7.00 -15.25 27.63
N TYR A 56 7.04 -13.96 27.29
CA TYR A 56 7.34 -12.86 28.19
C TYR A 56 6.13 -11.94 28.30
N THR A 57 5.71 -11.62 29.52
CA THR A 57 4.65 -10.65 29.81
C THR A 57 5.23 -9.51 30.63
N PHE A 58 4.96 -8.28 30.21
CA PHE A 58 5.46 -7.07 30.88
C PHE A 58 4.53 -5.89 30.62
N THR A 59 4.76 -4.77 31.29
CA THR A 59 4.04 -3.52 31.03
C THR A 59 5.00 -2.47 30.50
N ALA A 60 4.66 -1.83 29.38
CA ALA A 60 5.44 -0.76 28.76
C ALA A 60 4.55 0.47 28.55
N ASN A 61 4.95 1.62 29.10
CA ASN A 61 4.14 2.85 29.14
C ASN A 61 2.69 2.61 29.62
N GLY A 62 2.52 1.75 30.63
CA GLY A 62 1.21 1.38 31.17
C GLY A 62 0.41 0.38 30.32
N ARG A 63 0.90 -0.02 29.14
CA ARG A 63 0.26 -1.00 28.25
C ARG A 63 0.78 -2.42 28.55
N PRO A 64 -0.11 -3.41 28.74
CA PRO A 64 0.32 -4.81 28.85
C PRO A 64 0.83 -5.32 27.50
N CYS A 65 1.97 -5.98 27.53
CA CYS A 65 2.65 -6.55 26.36
C CYS A 65 2.93 -8.04 26.59
N THR A 66 2.75 -8.84 25.55
CA THR A 66 3.12 -10.25 25.51
C THR A 66 4.01 -10.49 24.29
N VAL A 67 5.18 -11.08 24.50
CA VAL A 67 6.14 -11.45 23.45
C VAL A 67 6.40 -12.94 23.53
N THR A 68 6.21 -13.66 22.43
CA THR A 68 6.54 -15.09 22.36
C THR A 68 7.64 -15.31 21.33
N MET A 69 8.75 -15.86 21.79
CA MET A 69 9.89 -16.28 20.98
C MET A 69 9.85 -17.81 20.84
N GLN A 70 9.74 -18.31 19.61
CA GLN A 70 9.70 -19.75 19.33
C GLN A 70 10.66 -20.10 18.20
N ASN A 71 11.60 -21.00 18.47
CA ASN A 71 12.61 -21.46 17.52
C ASN A 71 13.39 -20.30 16.85
N GLY A 72 13.62 -19.22 17.61
CA GLY A 72 14.32 -18.03 17.13
C GLY A 72 13.49 -17.07 16.30
N VAL A 73 12.18 -17.31 16.17
CA VAL A 73 11.22 -16.41 15.55
C VAL A 73 10.47 -15.68 16.64
N GLY A 74 10.43 -14.35 16.53
CA GLY A 74 9.69 -13.46 17.42
C GLY A 74 8.69 -12.60 16.67
N PRO A 75 7.96 -11.75 17.41
CA PRO A 75 7.07 -10.76 16.82
C PRO A 75 7.79 -9.92 15.77
N THR A 76 7.23 -9.84 14.56
CA THR A 76 7.74 -8.99 13.47
C THR A 76 7.30 -7.53 13.59
N GLY A 77 6.41 -7.27 14.55
CA GLY A 77 5.83 -5.96 14.84
C GLY A 77 4.51 -5.68 14.13
N VAL A 78 4.05 -6.59 13.26
CA VAL A 78 2.73 -6.51 12.61
C VAL A 78 1.71 -7.34 13.41
N THR A 79 0.53 -6.78 13.62
CA THR A 79 -0.58 -7.45 14.32
C THR A 79 -1.80 -7.56 13.43
N VAL A 80 -2.60 -8.61 13.66
CA VAL A 80 -3.95 -8.80 13.09
C VAL A 80 -4.95 -8.89 14.22
N ASN A 81 -5.90 -7.95 14.28
CA ASN A 81 -6.87 -7.83 15.38
C ASN A 81 -6.19 -7.78 16.78
N GLY A 82 -5.03 -7.13 16.84
CA GLY A 82 -4.22 -7.02 18.06
C GLY A 82 -3.46 -8.29 18.46
N GLN A 83 -3.63 -9.40 17.74
CA GLN A 83 -2.80 -10.60 17.86
C GLN A 83 -1.55 -10.45 17.01
N ASP A 84 -0.43 -11.01 17.45
CA ASP A 84 0.81 -11.00 16.67
C ASP A 84 0.63 -11.74 15.34
N GLY A 85 0.74 -11.01 14.23
CA GLY A 85 0.53 -11.51 12.87
C GLY A 85 1.71 -12.29 12.31
N SER A 86 2.68 -12.67 13.14
CA SER A 86 3.91 -13.33 12.74
C SER A 86 4.11 -14.75 13.31
N VAL A 87 3.12 -15.28 14.02
CA VAL A 87 3.17 -16.65 14.55
C VAL A 87 1.84 -17.36 14.30
N GLY A 88 1.87 -18.36 13.39
CA GLY A 88 0.81 -19.35 13.24
C GLY A 88 -0.45 -18.86 12.54
N THR A 89 -1.61 -19.31 13.03
CA THR A 89 -2.92 -19.03 12.43
C THR A 89 -3.84 -18.33 13.43
N GLY A 90 -4.71 -17.47 12.92
CA GLY A 90 -5.78 -16.84 13.69
C GLY A 90 -7.09 -16.82 12.92
N THR A 91 -8.13 -16.25 13.52
CA THR A 91 -9.43 -16.15 12.87
C THR A 91 -9.36 -15.26 11.64
N GLY A 92 -9.45 -15.87 10.46
CA GLY A 92 -9.42 -15.18 9.18
C GLY A 92 -8.03 -14.78 8.68
N TRP A 93 -6.96 -15.32 9.26
CA TRP A 93 -5.61 -15.12 8.77
C TRP A 93 -4.66 -16.27 9.10
N ALA A 94 -3.60 -16.42 8.32
CA ALA A 94 -2.53 -17.38 8.54
C ALA A 94 -1.19 -16.77 8.15
N TYR A 95 -0.15 -16.99 8.97
CA TYR A 95 1.20 -16.56 8.67
C TYR A 95 2.13 -17.75 8.48
N ASP A 96 2.87 -17.75 7.37
CA ASP A 96 3.93 -18.71 7.08
C ASP A 96 5.29 -18.02 7.29
N ALA A 97 5.98 -18.38 8.38
CA ALA A 97 7.28 -17.80 8.72
C ALA A 97 8.41 -18.17 7.73
N SER A 98 8.27 -19.26 6.97
CA SER A 98 9.27 -19.66 5.97
C SER A 98 9.24 -18.78 4.73
N THR A 99 8.04 -18.30 4.38
CA THR A 99 7.82 -17.40 3.25
C THR A 99 7.56 -15.97 3.68
N GLY A 100 7.33 -15.68 4.96
CA GLY A 100 6.96 -14.34 5.42
C GLY A 100 5.60 -13.84 4.91
N ILE A 101 4.73 -14.75 4.47
CA ILE A 101 3.42 -14.41 3.91
C ILE A 101 2.37 -14.42 5.01
N LEU A 102 1.68 -13.29 5.19
CA LEU A 102 0.47 -13.14 5.99
C LEU A 102 -0.75 -13.19 5.07
N SER A 103 -1.39 -14.36 4.99
CA SER A 103 -2.58 -14.61 4.19
C SER A 103 -3.84 -14.23 4.94
N LEU A 104 -4.65 -13.32 4.41
CA LEU A 104 -5.93 -12.87 4.97
C LEU A 104 -7.08 -13.66 4.37
N THR A 105 -7.47 -14.75 5.01
CA THR A 105 -8.44 -15.74 4.51
C THR A 105 -9.88 -15.43 4.92
N GLY A 106 -10.09 -14.54 5.88
CA GLY A 106 -11.40 -14.20 6.44
C GLY A 106 -12.11 -13.05 5.72
N THR A 107 -13.43 -13.01 5.87
CA THR A 107 -14.26 -11.94 5.29
C THR A 107 -14.18 -10.61 6.04
N GLY A 108 -13.63 -10.60 7.26
CA GLY A 108 -13.45 -9.40 8.08
C GLY A 108 -14.56 -9.16 9.11
N PRO A 109 -14.41 -8.11 9.94
CA PRO A 109 -13.35 -7.10 9.88
C PRO A 109 -12.00 -7.61 10.41
N LEU A 110 -10.92 -7.36 9.66
CA LEU A 110 -9.54 -7.59 10.08
C LEU A 110 -8.83 -6.24 10.24
N THR A 111 -8.17 -6.00 11.37
CA THR A 111 -7.38 -4.78 11.60
C THR A 111 -5.89 -5.13 11.59
N LEU A 112 -5.17 -4.58 10.63
CA LEU A 112 -3.71 -4.67 10.55
C LEU A 112 -3.09 -3.42 11.18
N ALA A 113 -2.11 -3.61 12.07
CA ALA A 113 -1.43 -2.51 12.73
C ALA A 113 0.04 -2.84 13.02
N GLY A 114 0.83 -1.79 13.31
CA GLY A 114 2.24 -1.89 13.70
C GLY A 114 3.20 -1.74 12.53
N ALA A 115 4.43 -2.22 12.64
CA ALA A 115 5.42 -2.03 11.58
C ALA A 115 6.27 -3.28 11.37
N ASN A 116 6.61 -3.54 10.11
CA ASN A 116 7.58 -4.53 9.67
C ASN A 116 8.72 -3.81 8.94
N VAL A 117 9.67 -3.30 9.70
CA VAL A 117 10.84 -2.57 9.15
C VAL A 117 11.88 -3.54 8.56
N SER A 118 11.93 -4.78 9.05
CA SER A 118 12.89 -5.81 8.62
C SER A 118 12.58 -6.44 7.26
N GLY A 119 11.41 -6.17 6.67
CA GLY A 119 11.07 -6.69 5.35
C GLY A 119 10.38 -8.05 5.34
N SER A 120 10.06 -8.62 6.50
CA SER A 120 9.73 -10.04 6.63
C SER A 120 8.25 -10.37 6.39
N VAL A 121 7.33 -9.44 6.62
CA VAL A 121 5.89 -9.62 6.44
C VAL A 121 5.41 -9.05 5.12
N ARG A 122 4.74 -9.92 4.34
CA ARG A 122 4.05 -9.58 3.09
C ARG A 122 2.60 -10.01 3.19
N VAL A 123 1.67 -9.10 2.96
CA VAL A 123 0.24 -9.37 3.10
C VAL A 123 -0.32 -9.86 1.76
N VAL A 124 -1.08 -10.95 1.80
CA VAL A 124 -1.77 -11.51 0.64
C VAL A 124 -3.23 -11.72 0.96
N VAL A 125 -4.12 -11.23 0.11
CA VAL A 125 -5.54 -11.60 0.13
C VAL A 125 -5.73 -12.70 -0.92
N PRO A 126 -6.01 -13.96 -0.50
CA PRO A 126 -6.01 -15.10 -1.41
C PRO A 126 -7.10 -15.06 -2.48
N GLN A 127 -6.94 -15.91 -3.49
CA GLN A 127 -7.84 -15.99 -4.64
C GLN A 127 -9.32 -16.09 -4.21
N GLY A 128 -10.16 -15.25 -4.79
CA GLY A 128 -11.61 -15.25 -4.58
C GLY A 128 -12.07 -14.81 -3.18
N VAL A 129 -11.15 -14.41 -2.30
CA VAL A 129 -11.50 -13.93 -0.96
C VAL A 129 -12.01 -12.49 -1.06
N SER A 130 -13.14 -12.23 -0.38
CA SER A 130 -13.69 -10.88 -0.19
C SER A 130 -13.51 -10.46 1.26
N SER A 131 -12.69 -9.44 1.52
CA SER A 131 -12.30 -9.04 2.90
C SER A 131 -12.53 -7.56 3.19
N ALA A 132 -13.08 -7.26 4.37
CA ALA A 132 -13.05 -5.94 4.98
C ALA A 132 -11.81 -5.81 5.89
N ILE A 133 -10.92 -4.87 5.57
CA ILE A 133 -9.61 -4.72 6.22
C ILE A 133 -9.43 -3.26 6.66
N THR A 134 -9.05 -3.06 7.91
CA THR A 134 -8.62 -1.76 8.44
C THR A 134 -7.10 -1.74 8.54
N LEU A 135 -6.44 -0.72 7.99
CA LEU A 135 -5.05 -0.41 8.31
C LEU A 135 -5.03 0.63 9.42
N SER A 136 -4.29 0.38 10.50
CA SER A 136 -4.20 1.28 11.65
C SER A 136 -2.76 1.49 12.06
N ASN A 137 -2.19 2.64 11.67
CA ASN A 137 -0.78 2.96 11.90
C ASN A 137 0.15 1.84 11.39
N LEU A 138 -0.14 1.31 10.21
CA LEU A 138 0.58 0.18 9.63
C LEU A 138 1.72 0.64 8.73
N THR A 139 2.95 0.17 8.98
CA THR A 139 4.08 0.32 8.05
C THR A 139 4.57 -1.03 7.58
N LEU A 140 4.36 -1.36 6.30
CA LEU A 140 4.91 -2.55 5.67
C LEU A 140 5.97 -2.17 4.65
N ARG A 141 7.16 -2.74 4.80
CA ARG A 141 8.22 -2.68 3.79
C ARG A 141 8.53 -4.08 3.32
N ALA A 142 8.70 -4.27 2.01
CA ALA A 142 9.06 -5.52 1.38
C ALA A 142 10.06 -5.22 0.26
N PRO A 143 11.32 -4.87 0.60
CA PRO A 143 12.23 -4.21 -0.35
C PRO A 143 12.90 -5.19 -1.33
N GLY A 144 12.79 -6.50 -1.13
CA GLY A 144 13.41 -7.49 -2.00
C GLY A 144 12.76 -7.53 -3.38
N ASP A 145 13.50 -8.03 -4.36
CA ASP A 145 12.99 -8.16 -5.73
C ASP A 145 11.73 -9.01 -5.77
N TYR A 146 10.73 -8.57 -6.54
CA TYR A 146 9.44 -9.23 -6.69
C TYR A 146 8.63 -9.37 -5.39
N GLN A 147 9.04 -8.71 -4.30
CA GLN A 147 8.31 -8.72 -3.04
C GLN A 147 7.29 -7.57 -3.00
N CYS A 148 6.02 -7.92 -2.77
CA CYS A 148 4.95 -6.95 -2.61
C CYS A 148 4.56 -6.86 -1.14
N ALA A 149 4.42 -5.64 -0.63
CA ALA A 149 3.98 -5.39 0.74
C ALA A 149 2.53 -5.86 0.95
N PHE A 150 1.66 -5.61 -0.04
CA PHE A 150 0.25 -5.98 0.02
C PHE A 150 -0.27 -6.33 -1.38
N MET A 151 -0.69 -7.58 -1.59
CA MET A 151 -1.18 -8.09 -2.87
C MET A 151 -2.57 -8.71 -2.75
N LEU A 152 -3.40 -8.44 -3.76
CA LEU A 152 -4.63 -9.19 -4.01
C LEU A 152 -4.34 -10.31 -5.03
N GLU A 153 -4.79 -11.53 -4.78
CA GLU A 153 -4.77 -12.60 -5.76
C GLU A 153 -6.00 -12.55 -6.68
N THR A 154 -6.05 -13.42 -7.69
CA THR A 154 -7.10 -13.46 -8.71
C THR A 154 -8.50 -13.43 -8.09
N ASN A 155 -9.40 -12.59 -8.61
CA ASN A 155 -10.78 -12.43 -8.12
C ASN A 155 -10.92 -12.01 -6.64
N ALA A 156 -9.84 -11.60 -5.97
CA ALA A 156 -9.95 -11.05 -4.62
C ALA A 156 -10.62 -9.67 -4.64
N VAL A 157 -11.41 -9.39 -3.61
CA VAL A 157 -12.15 -8.14 -3.43
C VAL A 157 -11.84 -7.58 -2.04
N VAL A 158 -11.28 -6.38 -1.96
CA VAL A 158 -10.89 -5.78 -0.68
C VAL A 158 -11.64 -4.47 -0.46
N SER A 159 -12.26 -4.34 0.71
CA SER A 159 -12.70 -3.05 1.26
C SER A 159 -11.72 -2.62 2.34
N LEU A 160 -10.86 -1.65 2.01
CA LEU A 160 -9.84 -1.09 2.88
C LEU A 160 -10.38 0.12 3.64
N TYR A 161 -10.09 0.22 4.93
CA TYR A 161 -10.42 1.35 5.80
C TYR A 161 -9.13 1.91 6.41
N LEU A 162 -8.88 3.20 6.24
CA LEU A 162 -7.66 3.85 6.69
C LEU A 162 -7.87 4.52 8.04
N ALA A 163 -7.12 4.08 9.05
CA ALA A 163 -7.00 4.71 10.35
C ALA A 163 -5.53 5.08 10.61
N GLY A 164 -5.28 6.25 11.18
CA GLY A 164 -3.94 6.75 11.45
C GLY A 164 -3.08 6.87 10.18
N THR A 165 -1.77 6.65 10.32
CA THR A 165 -0.82 6.81 9.22
C THR A 165 -0.33 5.46 8.70
N ASN A 166 -0.63 5.14 7.43
CA ASN A 166 -0.28 3.85 6.85
C ASN A 166 0.68 3.99 5.68
N THR A 167 1.69 3.12 5.62
CA THR A 167 2.69 3.09 4.56
C THR A 167 2.87 1.67 4.05
N LEU A 168 2.77 1.48 2.73
CA LEU A 168 3.04 0.22 2.03
C LEU A 168 4.16 0.45 1.03
N ALA A 169 5.26 -0.27 1.15
CA ALA A 169 6.45 -0.09 0.32
C ALA A 169 6.92 -1.44 -0.25
N SER A 170 6.82 -1.60 -1.56
CA SER A 170 7.17 -2.83 -2.27
C SER A 170 8.52 -2.73 -2.98
N GLY A 171 9.05 -3.88 -3.39
CA GLY A 171 10.32 -4.00 -4.09
C GLY A 171 10.19 -4.02 -5.62
N TYR A 172 11.30 -4.32 -6.29
CA TYR A 172 11.44 -4.30 -7.75
C TYR A 172 10.28 -5.01 -8.48
N LEU A 173 9.71 -4.35 -9.50
CA LEU A 173 8.59 -4.80 -10.34
C LEU A 173 7.23 -4.97 -9.64
N ARG A 174 7.07 -4.50 -8.39
CA ARG A 174 5.81 -4.66 -7.63
C ARG A 174 5.17 -3.33 -7.31
N ALA A 175 3.84 -3.33 -7.32
CA ALA A 175 3.08 -2.16 -6.91
C ALA A 175 3.16 -1.94 -5.39
N GLY A 176 3.01 -0.70 -4.92
CA GLY A 176 2.94 -0.41 -3.48
C GLY A 176 1.75 -1.12 -2.82
N LEU A 177 0.60 -1.09 -3.50
CA LEU A 177 -0.57 -1.92 -3.23
C LEU A 177 -1.01 -2.57 -4.55
N GLU A 178 -0.85 -3.88 -4.66
CA GLU A 178 -1.02 -4.58 -5.92
C GLU A 178 -2.46 -5.04 -6.17
N VAL A 179 -3.04 -4.48 -7.22
CA VAL A 179 -4.38 -4.73 -7.75
C VAL A 179 -4.26 -4.92 -9.25
N THR A 180 -3.81 -6.09 -9.68
CA THR A 180 -3.71 -6.50 -11.10
C THR A 180 -5.09 -6.84 -11.69
N GLY A 181 -5.24 -6.79 -13.01
CA GLY A 181 -6.48 -7.07 -13.76
C GLY A 181 -7.32 -8.23 -13.21
N GLY A 182 -8.64 -8.02 -13.08
CA GLY A 182 -9.58 -8.98 -12.47
C GLY A 182 -9.68 -8.95 -10.94
N ARG A 183 -9.05 -7.97 -10.28
CA ARG A 183 -9.09 -7.75 -8.82
C ARG A 183 -9.78 -6.44 -8.49
N THR A 184 -10.40 -6.34 -7.32
CA THR A 184 -11.15 -5.15 -6.92
C THR A 184 -10.72 -4.63 -5.56
N LEU A 185 -10.44 -3.34 -5.48
CA LEU A 185 -10.10 -2.63 -4.26
C LEU A 185 -11.03 -1.43 -4.08
N ALA A 186 -11.57 -1.26 -2.89
CA ALA A 186 -12.24 -0.06 -2.43
C ALA A 186 -11.49 0.52 -1.22
N ILE A 187 -11.05 1.78 -1.30
CA ILE A 187 -10.37 2.50 -0.22
C ILE A 187 -11.34 3.49 0.41
N ASN A 188 -11.44 3.43 1.73
CA ASN A 188 -12.31 4.25 2.55
C ASN A 188 -11.51 4.83 3.73
N HIS A 189 -12.02 5.88 4.34
CA HIS A 189 -11.56 6.29 5.67
C HIS A 189 -12.20 5.39 6.73
N ALA A 190 -11.51 5.16 7.85
CA ALA A 190 -12.08 4.41 8.96
C ALA A 190 -13.18 5.23 9.67
N PRO A 191 -14.20 4.58 10.25
CA PRO A 191 -15.18 5.26 11.08
C PRO A 191 -14.50 6.07 12.19
N GLY A 192 -14.79 7.37 12.26
CA GLY A 192 -14.20 8.26 13.25
C GLY A 192 -12.80 8.80 12.91
N ASP A 193 -12.24 8.45 11.75
CA ASP A 193 -10.95 8.95 11.29
C ASP A 193 -10.98 9.29 9.79
N ALA A 194 -11.60 10.42 9.46
CA ALA A 194 -11.61 10.96 8.09
C ALA A 194 -10.21 11.37 7.58
N SER A 195 -9.24 11.49 8.50
CA SER A 195 -7.85 11.85 8.23
C SER A 195 -6.92 10.66 7.99
N GLY A 196 -7.43 9.43 8.08
CA GLY A 196 -6.63 8.23 7.84
C GLY A 196 -5.91 8.29 6.50
N THR A 197 -4.61 7.98 6.52
CA THR A 197 -3.73 8.11 5.36
C THR A 197 -3.25 6.76 4.84
N LEU A 198 -2.96 6.72 3.54
CA LEU A 198 -2.24 5.63 2.89
C LEU A 198 -1.18 6.22 1.96
N THR A 199 0.09 5.89 2.22
CA THR A 199 1.20 6.10 1.28
C THR A 199 1.60 4.77 0.68
N ALA A 200 1.30 4.55 -0.59
CA ALA A 200 1.65 3.36 -1.34
C ALA A 200 2.82 3.65 -2.29
N MET A 201 3.95 2.99 -2.06
CA MET A 201 5.22 3.20 -2.78
C MET A 201 5.60 1.92 -3.52
N ALA A 202 5.65 2.00 -4.84
CA ALA A 202 6.08 0.89 -5.68
C ALA A 202 7.60 0.77 -5.73
N GLY A 203 8.10 -0.41 -6.10
CA GLY A 203 9.45 -0.52 -6.64
C GLY A 203 9.47 -0.25 -8.14
N TYR A 204 10.66 -0.25 -8.75
CA TYR A 204 10.89 -0.01 -10.18
C TYR A 204 9.81 -0.68 -11.07
N ALA A 205 9.24 0.06 -12.03
CA ALA A 205 8.21 -0.39 -12.97
C ALA A 205 6.84 -0.82 -12.38
N GLY A 206 6.65 -0.79 -11.05
CA GLY A 206 5.35 -0.99 -10.42
C GLY A 206 4.53 0.31 -10.30
N ALA A 207 3.21 0.17 -10.28
CA ALA A 207 2.31 1.29 -9.95
C ALA A 207 2.27 1.57 -8.44
N GLY A 208 1.99 2.80 -8.01
CA GLY A 208 1.77 3.07 -6.59
C GLY A 208 0.61 2.22 -6.04
N ILE A 209 -0.54 2.27 -6.73
CA ILE A 209 -1.69 1.38 -6.51
C ILE A 209 -2.13 0.83 -7.87
N GLY A 210 -2.15 -0.50 -8.02
CA GLY A 210 -2.59 -1.14 -9.27
C GLY A 210 -1.65 -2.25 -9.73
N GLY A 211 -1.25 -2.22 -11.00
CA GLY A 211 -0.49 -3.29 -11.64
C GLY A 211 0.98 -3.37 -11.24
N CYS A 212 1.52 -4.60 -11.23
CA CYS A 212 2.96 -4.84 -11.24
C CYS A 212 3.60 -4.48 -12.59
N GLY A 213 4.92 -4.56 -12.70
CA GLY A 213 5.60 -4.40 -13.99
C GLY A 213 5.04 -5.39 -15.03
N MET A 214 4.67 -4.88 -16.21
CA MET A 214 3.96 -5.58 -17.29
C MET A 214 2.52 -6.01 -16.97
N GLY A 215 2.01 -5.67 -15.78
CA GLY A 215 0.68 -6.00 -15.31
C GLY A 215 -0.33 -4.89 -15.58
N ASP A 216 -1.44 -5.25 -16.21
CA ASP A 216 -2.62 -4.40 -16.33
C ASP A 216 -3.24 -4.18 -14.93
N ALA A 217 -3.77 -2.98 -14.68
CA ALA A 217 -4.44 -2.68 -13.42
C ALA A 217 -5.84 -3.32 -13.35
N GLY A 218 -6.26 -3.64 -12.14
CA GLY A 218 -7.63 -4.02 -11.81
C GLY A 218 -8.51 -2.80 -11.55
N MET A 219 -9.54 -2.98 -10.73
CA MET A 219 -10.45 -1.91 -10.33
C MET A 219 -10.03 -1.33 -8.97
N ALA A 220 -9.80 -0.02 -8.91
CA ALA A 220 -9.56 0.73 -7.69
C ALA A 220 -10.63 1.82 -7.52
N THR A 221 -11.36 1.77 -6.42
CA THR A 221 -12.32 2.80 -6.02
C THR A 221 -11.84 3.52 -4.77
N ILE A 222 -11.80 4.85 -4.76
CA ILE A 222 -11.41 5.66 -3.61
C ILE A 222 -12.63 6.48 -3.17
N ASN A 223 -13.16 6.17 -2.00
CA ASN A 223 -14.34 6.85 -1.43
C ASN A 223 -13.95 7.93 -0.40
N GLY A 224 -12.77 7.84 0.21
CA GLY A 224 -12.31 8.80 1.21
C GLY A 224 -10.92 8.50 1.76
N GLY A 225 -10.47 9.32 2.71
CA GLY A 225 -9.12 9.29 3.27
C GLY A 225 -8.12 10.14 2.48
N PHE A 226 -6.85 10.09 2.89
CA PHE A 226 -5.73 10.75 2.24
C PHE A 226 -4.84 9.70 1.57
N VAL A 227 -4.93 9.56 0.25
CA VAL A 227 -4.24 8.54 -0.51
C VAL A 227 -3.11 9.16 -1.32
N THR A 228 -1.88 8.75 -1.05
CA THR A 228 -0.69 9.11 -1.82
C THR A 228 -0.16 7.85 -2.48
N ALA A 229 -0.21 7.79 -3.81
CA ALA A 229 0.24 6.67 -4.61
C ALA A 229 1.43 7.09 -5.47
N LEU A 230 2.59 6.51 -5.17
CA LEU A 230 3.86 6.83 -5.79
C LEU A 230 4.32 5.64 -6.63
N ALA A 231 4.42 5.84 -7.94
CA ALA A 231 5.03 4.87 -8.83
C ALA A 231 6.49 4.61 -8.45
N GLY A 232 7.03 3.50 -8.94
CA GLY A 232 8.45 3.22 -8.83
C GLY A 232 9.30 4.22 -9.61
N GLU A 233 10.61 4.05 -9.59
CA GLU A 233 11.57 4.97 -10.23
C GLU A 233 11.27 5.21 -11.72
N ASP A 234 10.71 4.22 -12.42
CA ASP A 234 10.42 4.30 -13.84
C ASP A 234 9.09 3.65 -14.22
N PHE A 235 8.40 4.26 -15.19
CA PHE A 235 7.33 3.69 -16.05
C PHE A 235 6.02 3.26 -15.38
N GLY A 236 5.95 3.12 -14.06
CA GLY A 236 4.68 2.84 -13.39
C GLY A 236 3.74 4.04 -13.36
N ALA A 237 2.43 3.80 -13.34
CA ALA A 237 1.46 4.84 -13.01
C ALA A 237 1.45 5.13 -11.50
N GLY A 238 1.03 6.33 -11.09
CA GLY A 238 0.72 6.58 -9.68
C GLY A 238 -0.42 5.65 -9.23
N ILE A 239 -1.56 5.72 -9.91
CA ILE A 239 -2.68 4.77 -9.77
C ILE A 239 -3.02 4.20 -11.15
N GLY A 240 -2.98 2.88 -11.30
CA GLY A 240 -3.31 2.18 -12.54
C GLY A 240 -2.23 1.18 -12.94
N GLY A 241 -1.83 1.18 -14.21
CA GLY A 241 -0.95 0.14 -14.78
C GLY A 241 0.49 0.25 -14.32
N GLY A 242 1.17 -0.89 -14.17
CA GLY A 242 2.64 -0.88 -14.11
C GLY A 242 3.23 -0.62 -15.50
N ALA A 243 4.56 -0.56 -15.61
CA ALA A 243 5.25 -0.39 -16.90
C ALA A 243 4.71 -1.37 -17.93
N ASN A 244 4.42 -0.95 -19.17
CA ASN A 244 3.83 -1.80 -20.21
C ASN A 244 2.41 -2.34 -19.91
N GLY A 245 1.76 -1.90 -18.83
CA GLY A 245 0.45 -2.34 -18.38
C GLY A 245 -0.65 -1.30 -18.62
N GLY A 246 -1.84 -1.79 -18.93
CA GLY A 246 -3.05 -1.00 -19.12
C GLY A 246 -3.58 -0.38 -17.83
N GLY A 247 -4.40 0.66 -17.97
CA GLY A 247 -4.80 1.54 -16.86
C GLY A 247 -5.86 0.97 -15.91
N GLY A 248 -6.59 -0.08 -16.31
CA GLY A 248 -7.69 -0.66 -15.54
C GLY A 248 -8.81 0.35 -15.26
N THR A 249 -9.50 0.20 -14.14
CA THR A 249 -10.63 1.08 -13.78
C THR A 249 -10.33 1.82 -12.49
N VAL A 250 -10.35 3.15 -12.53
CA VAL A 250 -10.15 4.01 -11.37
C VAL A 250 -11.40 4.87 -11.15
N ILE A 251 -12.00 4.78 -9.96
CA ILE A 251 -13.16 5.60 -9.57
C ILE A 251 -12.80 6.37 -8.30
N ILE A 252 -12.93 7.69 -8.32
CA ILE A 252 -12.69 8.54 -7.15
C ILE A 252 -13.99 9.25 -6.79
N ASN A 253 -14.60 8.86 -5.67
CA ASN A 253 -15.83 9.46 -5.16
C ASN A 253 -15.57 10.54 -4.10
N GLY A 254 -14.41 10.53 -3.45
CA GLY A 254 -14.07 11.48 -2.39
C GLY A 254 -12.66 11.31 -1.84
N GLY A 255 -12.32 12.11 -0.82
CA GLY A 255 -11.00 12.15 -0.20
C GLY A 255 -10.00 13.11 -0.87
N THR A 256 -8.74 13.01 -0.46
CA THR A 256 -7.61 13.70 -1.08
C THR A 256 -6.69 12.67 -1.70
N VAL A 257 -6.55 12.69 -3.03
CA VAL A 257 -5.77 11.71 -3.80
C VAL A 257 -4.61 12.41 -4.48
N THR A 258 -3.39 11.95 -4.21
CA THR A 258 -2.17 12.38 -4.88
C THR A 258 -1.56 11.17 -5.58
N ALA A 259 -1.52 11.18 -6.90
CA ALA A 259 -1.00 10.08 -7.70
C ALA A 259 0.14 10.59 -8.57
N VAL A 260 1.33 10.06 -8.36
CA VAL A 260 2.57 10.56 -8.97
C VAL A 260 3.28 9.44 -9.69
N SER A 261 3.57 9.68 -10.97
CA SER A 261 4.55 8.92 -11.73
C SER A 261 5.84 9.74 -11.86
N THR A 262 6.95 9.03 -11.97
CA THR A 262 8.31 9.54 -12.06
C THR A 262 8.73 9.75 -13.52
N ARG A 263 8.65 8.70 -14.37
CA ARG A 263 9.07 8.72 -15.77
C ARG A 263 8.13 7.94 -16.69
N LEU A 264 7.64 8.59 -17.75
CA LEU A 264 6.73 8.06 -18.81
C LEU A 264 5.39 7.42 -18.38
N GLY A 265 5.12 7.20 -17.09
CA GLY A 265 3.83 6.72 -16.61
C GLY A 265 2.83 7.85 -16.39
N ALA A 266 1.54 7.53 -16.39
CA ALA A 266 0.50 8.48 -16.03
C ALA A 266 0.44 8.70 -14.50
N GLY A 267 -0.01 9.88 -14.06
CA GLY A 267 -0.37 10.04 -12.64
C GLY A 267 -1.50 9.07 -12.27
N ILE A 268 -2.58 9.05 -13.06
CA ILE A 268 -3.66 8.06 -12.99
C ILE A 268 -3.91 7.54 -14.41
N GLY A 269 -3.86 6.22 -14.62
CA GLY A 269 -4.06 5.59 -15.92
C GLY A 269 -3.00 4.53 -16.22
N THR A 270 -2.50 4.50 -17.46
CA THR A 270 -1.55 3.47 -17.91
C THR A 270 -0.14 3.68 -17.38
N GLY A 271 0.65 2.60 -17.34
CA GLY A 271 2.10 2.73 -17.27
C GLY A 271 2.69 3.21 -18.60
N GLY A 272 3.98 3.54 -18.57
CA GLY A 272 4.77 3.88 -19.76
C GLY A 272 4.79 2.73 -20.76
N TYR A 273 4.85 3.09 -22.05
CA TYR A 273 4.85 2.18 -23.20
C TYR A 273 3.61 1.26 -23.35
N ALA A 274 2.57 1.43 -22.54
CA ALA A 274 1.35 0.61 -22.62
C ALA A 274 0.71 0.61 -24.02
N ALA A 275 0.71 1.75 -24.71
CA ALA A 275 0.19 1.88 -26.08
C ALA A 275 1.01 1.06 -27.10
N ASP A 276 2.34 1.02 -26.97
CA ASP A 276 3.21 0.24 -27.85
C ASP A 276 2.99 -1.27 -27.67
N GLN A 277 2.51 -1.66 -26.49
CA GLN A 277 2.13 -3.03 -26.15
C GLN A 277 0.67 -3.34 -26.46
N GLY A 278 -0.08 -2.42 -27.09
CA GLY A 278 -1.48 -2.59 -27.44
C GLY A 278 -2.40 -2.74 -26.23
N ARG A 279 -2.05 -2.14 -25.09
CA ARG A 279 -2.85 -2.21 -23.86
C ARG A 279 -3.99 -1.19 -23.88
N ASP A 280 -5.04 -1.52 -23.13
CA ASP A 280 -6.17 -0.62 -22.88
C ASP A 280 -5.75 0.55 -21.99
N SER A 281 -6.17 1.75 -22.39
CA SER A 281 -6.02 2.98 -21.61
C SER A 281 -6.72 2.91 -20.25
N GLY A 282 -7.77 2.09 -20.15
CA GLY A 282 -8.60 1.97 -18.97
C GLY A 282 -9.61 3.12 -18.84
N THR A 283 -10.29 3.19 -17.70
CA THR A 283 -11.31 4.21 -17.42
C THR A 283 -11.01 4.92 -16.11
N VAL A 284 -11.13 6.25 -16.11
CA VAL A 284 -10.97 7.08 -14.92
C VAL A 284 -12.21 7.95 -14.71
N THR A 285 -12.91 7.72 -13.60
CA THR A 285 -14.11 8.47 -13.21
C THR A 285 -13.85 9.22 -11.91
N ILE A 286 -14.12 10.53 -11.88
CA ILE A 286 -13.93 11.37 -10.69
C ILE A 286 -15.27 12.03 -10.35
N ASN A 287 -15.93 11.53 -9.31
CA ASN A 287 -17.22 11.99 -8.79
C ASN A 287 -17.09 12.99 -7.62
N GLY A 288 -15.89 13.18 -7.07
CA GLY A 288 -15.68 14.10 -5.96
C GLY A 288 -14.26 14.05 -5.38
N GLY A 289 -14.02 14.85 -4.34
CA GLY A 289 -12.73 14.94 -3.65
C GLY A 289 -11.76 15.97 -4.26
N THR A 290 -10.51 15.92 -3.80
CA THR A 290 -9.38 16.70 -4.35
C THR A 290 -8.40 15.73 -4.98
N VAL A 291 -8.13 15.86 -6.28
CA VAL A 291 -7.26 14.93 -7.02
C VAL A 291 -6.11 15.70 -7.64
N THR A 292 -4.89 15.28 -7.30
CA THR A 292 -3.63 15.73 -7.92
C THR A 292 -3.01 14.55 -8.65
N ALA A 293 -2.94 14.64 -9.98
CA ALA A 293 -2.31 13.62 -10.83
C ALA A 293 -1.10 14.24 -11.55
N ILE A 294 0.07 13.66 -11.32
CA ILE A 294 1.35 14.12 -11.90
C ILE A 294 1.91 12.97 -12.73
N GLY A 295 1.99 13.17 -14.04
CA GLY A 295 2.62 12.21 -14.95
C GLY A 295 4.14 12.31 -14.91
N GLY A 296 4.82 11.23 -15.31
CA GLY A 296 6.27 11.18 -15.33
C GLY A 296 6.89 12.03 -16.44
N GLU A 297 8.14 12.46 -16.23
CA GLU A 297 8.89 13.23 -17.22
C GLU A 297 9.22 12.39 -18.47
N LEU A 298 9.29 13.03 -19.63
CA LEU A 298 9.69 12.39 -20.89
C LEU A 298 11.22 12.28 -20.95
N GLY A 299 11.75 11.06 -20.93
CA GLY A 299 13.10 10.80 -21.45
C GLY A 299 13.13 11.09 -22.95
N HIS A 300 14.21 11.71 -23.45
CA HIS A 300 14.38 12.15 -24.83
C HIS A 300 13.91 11.13 -25.90
N GLY A 301 12.79 11.43 -26.57
CA GLY A 301 12.36 10.74 -27.80
C GLY A 301 11.02 10.02 -27.69
N LEU A 302 9.98 10.66 -28.25
CA LEU A 302 8.77 10.13 -28.87
C LEU A 302 8.12 8.83 -28.29
N LEU A 303 6.88 9.01 -27.82
CA LEU A 303 5.82 8.04 -27.47
C LEU A 303 5.74 7.56 -25.99
N ALA A 304 4.53 7.77 -25.43
CA ALA A 304 3.89 7.19 -24.24
C ALA A 304 3.81 8.03 -22.94
N GLY A 305 2.57 8.07 -22.41
CA GLY A 305 2.17 8.72 -21.16
C GLY A 305 1.06 9.76 -21.38
N VAL A 306 -0.13 9.35 -21.83
CA VAL A 306 -1.26 10.28 -21.87
C VAL A 306 -1.66 10.60 -20.43
N ALA A 307 -1.33 11.82 -19.98
CA ALA A 307 -2.01 12.39 -18.85
C ALA A 307 -3.51 12.44 -19.17
N CYS A 308 -4.31 11.65 -18.47
CA CYS A 308 -5.76 11.64 -18.48
C CYS A 308 -6.42 11.63 -19.89
N CYS A 309 -6.37 10.51 -20.63
CA CYS A 309 -7.44 10.24 -21.61
C CYS A 309 -8.59 9.54 -20.90
N GLY A 310 -9.77 10.16 -20.90
CA GLY A 310 -11.00 9.53 -20.41
C GLY A 310 -11.68 10.21 -19.22
N VAL A 311 -11.30 11.43 -18.81
CA VAL A 311 -12.12 12.16 -17.84
C VAL A 311 -13.42 12.60 -18.55
N ALA A 312 -14.49 11.83 -18.37
CA ALA A 312 -15.84 12.37 -18.45
C ALA A 312 -16.01 13.32 -17.25
N ALA A 313 -15.51 14.55 -17.40
CA ALA A 313 -15.63 15.59 -16.40
C ALA A 313 -17.06 16.12 -16.42
N ASP A 314 -17.96 15.44 -15.72
CA ASP A 314 -19.30 15.96 -15.43
C ASP A 314 -19.50 16.12 -13.93
N VAL A 315 -18.60 16.78 -13.19
CA VAL A 315 -18.77 16.89 -11.73
C VAL A 315 -18.12 18.12 -11.06
N PRO A 316 -18.77 18.72 -10.03
CA PRO A 316 -18.17 19.72 -9.13
C PRO A 316 -17.03 19.13 -8.29
N GLY A 317 -15.82 19.67 -8.46
CA GLY A 317 -14.60 19.28 -7.73
C GLY A 317 -13.35 19.84 -8.41
N LYS A 318 -12.26 20.11 -7.67
CA LYS A 318 -11.03 20.69 -8.24
C LYS A 318 -10.08 19.55 -8.68
N LEU A 319 -10.08 19.24 -9.98
CA LEU A 319 -9.04 18.42 -10.60
C LEU A 319 -7.82 19.29 -10.91
N VAL A 320 -6.65 18.92 -10.39
CA VAL A 320 -5.36 19.51 -10.80
C VAL A 320 -4.56 18.43 -11.52
N ALA A 321 -4.70 18.38 -12.85
CA ALA A 321 -3.84 17.57 -13.70
C ALA A 321 -2.64 18.41 -14.14
N THR A 322 -1.43 18.02 -13.72
CA THR A 322 -0.20 18.64 -14.21
C THR A 322 0.44 17.65 -15.17
N ALA A 323 0.23 17.84 -16.47
CA ALA A 323 0.96 17.12 -17.49
C ALA A 323 2.40 17.64 -17.53
N GLY A 324 3.38 16.73 -17.54
CA GLY A 324 4.67 17.03 -18.17
C GLY A 324 4.39 17.51 -19.60
N PHE A 325 4.98 18.64 -19.98
CA PHE A 325 4.68 19.43 -21.18
C PHE A 325 4.27 18.66 -22.46
N TYR A 326 3.16 19.11 -23.08
CA TYR A 326 2.63 18.83 -24.45
C TYR A 326 2.18 17.37 -24.73
N GLN A 327 0.96 17.05 -25.18
CA GLN A 327 0.20 17.64 -26.29
C GLN A 327 -1.31 17.25 -26.27
N ARG A 328 -2.18 18.17 -26.73
CA ARG A 328 -3.61 18.04 -27.11
C ARG A 328 -4.69 17.97 -26.02
N LEU A 329 -4.93 19.13 -25.42
CA LEU A 329 -6.28 19.58 -25.05
C LEU A 329 -7.08 19.91 -26.34
N VAL A 330 -7.70 18.93 -27.00
CA VAL A 330 -8.47 19.17 -28.25
C VAL A 330 -9.96 18.79 -28.20
N ASN A 331 -10.49 18.11 -27.17
CA ASN A 331 -11.92 17.69 -27.21
C ASN A 331 -12.87 18.24 -26.14
N LEU A 332 -12.46 19.20 -25.30
CA LEU A 332 -13.36 19.82 -24.30
C LEU A 332 -13.83 21.26 -24.63
N LEU A 333 -13.77 21.67 -25.90
CA LEU A 333 -14.29 22.97 -26.37
C LEU A 333 -15.17 22.88 -27.63
N ARG A 334 -15.52 21.69 -28.12
CA ARG A 334 -16.36 21.53 -29.33
C ARG A 334 -17.86 21.35 -29.06
N THR A 335 -18.33 21.48 -27.83
CA THR A 335 -19.78 21.45 -27.52
C THR A 335 -20.41 22.83 -27.32
N SER A 336 -19.73 23.94 -27.62
CA SER A 336 -20.35 25.28 -27.54
C SER A 336 -20.48 26.05 -28.86
N VAL A 337 -20.00 25.56 -30.00
CA VAL A 337 -20.30 26.18 -31.31
C VAL A 337 -20.45 25.11 -32.39
N GLY A 338 -21.64 25.02 -32.97
CA GLY A 338 -22.01 23.99 -33.95
C GLY A 338 -21.26 24.08 -35.29
N GLY A 339 -21.29 22.98 -36.04
CA GLY A 339 -20.81 22.92 -37.43
C GLY A 339 -20.44 21.50 -37.85
N GLU A 340 -21.08 21.02 -38.91
CA GLU A 340 -21.03 19.69 -39.51
C GLU A 340 -19.64 19.24 -40.02
N GLY A 341 -19.44 17.93 -40.12
CA GLY A 341 -18.59 17.32 -41.17
C GLY A 341 -17.57 16.25 -40.72
N GLY A 342 -17.81 15.00 -41.14
CA GLY A 342 -16.78 14.14 -41.75
C GLY A 342 -15.86 13.28 -40.86
N GLU A 343 -16.22 12.00 -40.78
CA GLU A 343 -15.36 10.79 -40.79
C GLU A 343 -14.22 10.59 -39.77
N GLY A 344 -14.36 9.53 -38.95
CA GLY A 344 -13.25 8.66 -38.57
C GLY A 344 -12.73 8.76 -37.14
N THR A 345 -13.58 8.73 -36.11
CA THR A 345 -13.14 8.61 -34.71
C THR A 345 -12.86 7.15 -34.36
N ARG A 346 -11.59 6.79 -34.19
CA ARG A 346 -11.22 5.67 -33.30
C ARG A 346 -11.33 6.19 -31.88
N GLU A 347 -12.27 5.62 -31.14
CA GLU A 347 -12.40 5.82 -29.70
C GLU A 347 -11.15 5.23 -29.01
N CYS A 348 -10.56 6.02 -28.10
CA CYS A 348 -9.47 5.65 -27.21
C CYS A 348 -10.00 5.57 -25.78
#